data_AF-A0A3M1GHG9-F1
#
_entry.id   AF-A0A3M1GHG9-F1
#
_cell.length_a   1.000
_cell.length_b   1.000
_cell.length_c   1.000
_cell.angle_alpha   90.00
_cell.angle_beta   90.00
_cell.angle_gamma   90.00
#
_symmetry.space_group_name_H-M   'P 1'
#
loop_
_entity.id
_entity.type
_entity.pdbx_description
1 polymer ?
#
loop_
_entity_poly.entity_id
_entity_poly.type
_entity_poly.pdbx_seq_one_letter_code
_entity_poly.pdbx_strand_id
1 'polypeptide(L)'
;MNEPSNQSPDEATGGPVMNRRTALKVAGATLGAAAFARAIAPVASWTAEMSLDEFLQKHYRELSKEELARVIARLEEETKRDYGADVEITDPKPQPGVKFGYALNLSICVGCRKCAEACHKENNHDRPSGNSYIRVFEMQKGAIDFEKGNVNYTHPVPHPDKYYMPVQCQQCDWPPCVNVCPVDATWKEPDGIV
;
A
#
# COMPACT_ATOMS: atom_id res chain seq x y z
N MET A 1 85.95 -9.05 37.17
CA MET A 1 84.90 -9.85 37.80
C MET A 1 83.76 -9.99 36.80
N ASN A 2 83.48 -11.23 36.43
CA ASN A 2 82.36 -11.83 35.69
C ASN A 2 81.29 -10.95 34.99
N GLU A 3 81.11 -11.28 33.70
CA GLU A 3 79.90 -11.18 32.86
C GLU A 3 78.63 -11.75 33.55
N PRO A 4 77.38 -11.48 33.09
CA PRO A 4 76.95 -11.84 31.73
C PRO A 4 75.95 -10.93 31.01
N SER A 5 75.96 -11.17 29.70
CA SER A 5 74.96 -10.95 28.65
C SER A 5 73.48 -10.93 29.08
N ASN A 6 72.68 -10.14 28.35
CA ASN A 6 71.39 -10.62 27.89
C ASN A 6 70.99 -9.97 26.56
N GLN A 7 70.91 -10.80 25.53
CA GLN A 7 70.33 -10.48 24.23
C GLN A 7 68.79 -10.52 24.35
N SER A 8 68.14 -9.73 23.49
CA SER A 8 66.69 -9.59 23.33
C SER A 8 65.94 -10.92 23.20
N PRO A 9 64.62 -10.88 23.42
CA PRO A 9 63.76 -11.36 22.34
C PRO A 9 62.56 -10.43 22.10
N ASP A 10 62.21 -10.31 20.82
CA ASP A 10 60.84 -10.27 20.28
C ASP A 10 60.69 -9.24 19.15
N GLU A 11 61.07 -9.71 17.95
CA GLU A 11 60.34 -9.40 16.74
C GLU A 11 58.91 -9.96 16.87
N ALA A 12 57.89 -9.11 16.81
CA ALA A 12 56.59 -9.50 16.27
C ALA A 12 55.69 -8.30 15.94
N THR A 13 55.37 -8.19 14.65
CA THR A 13 54.15 -7.58 14.06
C THR A 13 54.10 -6.06 13.90
N GLY A 14 54.78 -5.58 12.85
CA GLY A 14 54.42 -4.34 12.17
C GLY A 14 53.07 -4.47 11.45
N GLY A 15 51.97 -4.29 12.18
CA GLY A 15 50.68 -3.95 11.57
C GLY A 15 50.68 -2.48 11.14
N PRO A 16 50.04 -2.11 10.01
CA PRO A 16 50.05 -0.72 9.56
C PRO A 16 49.35 0.16 10.60
N VAL A 17 50.10 1.07 11.21
CA VAL A 17 49.57 2.08 12.14
C VAL A 17 48.62 2.98 11.34
N MET A 18 47.31 2.71 11.42
CA MET A 18 46.30 3.51 10.73
C MET A 18 46.26 4.93 11.32
N ASN A 19 46.76 5.91 10.57
CA ASN A 19 46.62 7.32 10.92
C ASN A 19 45.13 7.72 10.92
N ARG A 20 44.71 8.58 11.85
CA ARG A 20 43.33 9.12 11.97
C ARG A 20 42.79 9.63 10.63
N ARG A 21 43.64 10.26 9.80
CA ARG A 21 43.25 10.73 8.46
C ARG A 21 42.90 9.58 7.51
N THR A 22 43.64 8.48 7.56
CA THR A 22 43.36 7.26 6.78
C THR A 22 42.08 6.59 7.27
N ALA A 23 41.90 6.50 8.60
CA ALA A 23 40.67 5.98 9.19
C ALA A 23 39.42 6.80 8.78
N LEU A 24 39.50 8.13 8.79
CA LEU A 24 38.41 9.02 8.35
C LEU A 24 38.10 8.88 6.85
N LYS A 25 39.13 8.74 5.99
CA LYS A 25 38.94 8.52 4.55
C LYS A 25 38.27 7.19 4.27
N VAL A 26 38.70 6.12 4.96
CA VAL A 26 38.10 4.78 4.83
C VAL A 26 36.66 4.81 5.32
N ALA A 27 36.39 5.40 6.49
CA ALA A 27 35.04 5.54 7.02
C ALA A 27 34.12 6.34 6.07
N GLY A 28 34.60 7.46 5.54
CA GLY A 28 33.85 8.27 4.58
C GLY A 28 33.56 7.53 3.27
N ALA A 29 34.54 6.79 2.74
CA ALA A 29 34.36 5.99 1.53
C ALA A 29 33.35 4.84 1.75
N THR A 30 33.43 4.15 2.89
CA THR A 30 32.50 3.06 3.23
C THR A 30 31.08 3.58 3.44
N LEU A 31 30.91 4.68 4.17
CA LEU A 31 29.60 5.31 4.37
C LEU A 31 29.02 5.85 3.05
N GLY A 32 29.86 6.45 2.20
CA GLY A 32 29.47 6.91 0.88
C GLY A 32 29.02 5.78 -0.03
N ALA A 33 29.77 4.67 -0.06
CA ALA A 33 29.41 3.48 -0.82
C ALA A 33 28.10 2.83 -0.33
N ALA A 34 27.90 2.74 0.99
CA ALA A 34 26.67 2.21 1.56
C ALA A 34 25.46 3.10 1.27
N ALA A 35 25.60 4.43 1.35
CA ALA A 35 24.56 5.38 0.99
C ALA A 35 24.20 5.30 -0.50
N PHE A 36 25.21 5.21 -1.37
CA PHE A 36 25.01 5.04 -2.81
C PHE A 36 24.31 3.71 -3.12
N ALA A 37 24.76 2.60 -2.55
CA ALA A 37 24.13 1.29 -2.73
C ALA A 37 22.64 1.29 -2.32
N ARG A 38 22.31 1.97 -1.21
CA ARG A 38 20.92 2.14 -0.76
C ARG A 38 20.09 3.01 -1.71
N ALA A 39 20.69 4.05 -2.28
CA ALA A 39 20.02 4.93 -3.24
C ALA A 39 19.72 4.23 -4.58
N ILE A 40 20.58 3.31 -5.03
CA ILE A 40 20.39 2.56 -6.29
C ILE A 40 19.66 1.22 -6.12
N ALA A 41 19.37 0.80 -4.88
CA ALA A 41 18.68 -0.46 -4.61
C ALA A 41 17.35 -0.65 -5.39
N PRO A 42 16.52 0.39 -5.61
CA PRO A 42 15.32 0.25 -6.44
C PRO A 42 15.63 -0.15 -7.89
N VAL A 43 16.71 0.39 -8.46
CA VAL A 43 17.14 0.16 -9.85
C VAL A 43 17.57 -1.29 -10.09
N ALA A 44 17.97 -2.02 -9.04
CA ALA A 44 18.31 -3.44 -9.14
C ALA A 44 17.12 -4.33 -9.58
N SER A 45 15.89 -3.81 -9.53
CA SER A 45 14.67 -4.52 -9.98
C SER A 45 14.28 -4.25 -11.44
N TRP A 46 15.09 -3.48 -12.17
CA TRP A 46 14.87 -3.15 -13.58
C TRP A 46 15.24 -4.36 -14.47
N THR A 47 14.31 -4.84 -15.31
CA THR A 47 14.58 -5.81 -16.40
C THR A 47 14.57 -5.14 -17.77
N ALA A 48 15.33 -5.66 -18.74
CA ALA A 48 15.47 -5.05 -20.07
C ALA A 48 14.15 -4.89 -20.86
N GLU A 49 13.10 -5.58 -20.44
CA GLU A 49 11.75 -5.55 -21.02
C GLU A 49 10.85 -4.47 -20.40
N MET A 50 11.23 -3.91 -19.25
CA MET A 50 10.46 -2.86 -18.57
C MET A 50 10.77 -1.48 -19.14
N SER A 51 9.73 -0.76 -19.53
CA SER A 51 9.80 0.67 -19.80
C SER A 51 10.09 1.47 -18.52
N LEU A 52 10.65 2.67 -18.68
CA LEU A 52 10.87 3.59 -17.56
C LEU A 52 9.56 3.90 -16.82
N ASP A 53 8.45 3.98 -17.54
CA ASP A 53 7.12 4.23 -16.99
C ASP A 53 6.62 3.02 -16.15
N GLU A 54 6.84 1.78 -16.60
CA GLU A 54 6.50 0.57 -15.82
C GLU A 54 7.37 0.40 -14.57
N PHE A 55 8.64 0.82 -14.64
CA PHE A 55 9.52 0.83 -13.49
C PHE A 55 9.08 1.86 -12.45
N LEU A 56 8.68 3.06 -12.90
CA LEU A 56 8.16 4.11 -12.03
C LEU A 56 6.75 3.79 -11.52
N GLN A 57 5.93 3.02 -12.23
CA GLN A 57 4.63 2.54 -11.72
C GLN A 57 4.77 1.64 -10.48
N LYS A 58 5.91 0.97 -10.28
CA LYS A 58 6.21 0.28 -9.00
C LYS A 58 6.41 1.25 -7.83
N HIS A 59 6.52 2.55 -8.12
CA HIS A 59 6.60 3.66 -7.18
C HIS A 59 5.42 4.59 -7.42
N TYR A 60 4.24 4.19 -6.95
CA TYR A 60 2.97 4.89 -7.11
C TYR A 60 3.11 6.38 -6.80
N ARG A 61 3.00 7.21 -7.85
CA ARG A 61 2.79 8.65 -7.75
C ARG A 61 1.55 8.96 -8.57
N GLU A 62 0.78 9.94 -8.13
CA GLU A 62 -0.35 10.46 -8.92
C GLU A 62 0.17 10.94 -10.28
N LEU A 63 -0.49 10.51 -11.36
CA LEU A 63 -0.12 10.89 -12.72
C LEU A 63 -0.47 12.36 -12.97
N SER A 64 0.44 13.11 -13.61
CA SER A 64 0.08 14.39 -14.21
C SER A 64 -0.95 14.21 -15.33
N LYS A 65 -1.63 15.30 -15.71
CA LYS A 65 -2.63 15.26 -16.79
C LYS A 65 -2.03 14.79 -18.11
N GLU A 66 -0.80 15.20 -18.39
CA GLU A 66 -0.06 14.83 -19.58
C GLU A 66 0.35 13.35 -19.56
N GLU A 67 0.77 12.84 -18.40
CA GLU A 67 1.10 11.42 -18.23
C GLU A 67 -0.14 10.54 -18.37
N LEU A 68 -1.24 10.92 -17.74
CA LEU A 68 -2.51 10.21 -17.85
C LEU A 68 -3.00 10.17 -19.30
N ALA A 69 -2.95 11.30 -20.03
CA ALA A 69 -3.34 11.35 -21.43
C ALA A 69 -2.48 10.42 -22.32
N ARG A 70 -1.17 10.34 -22.06
CA ARG A 70 -0.28 9.39 -22.75
C ARG A 70 -0.66 7.94 -22.46
N VAL A 71 -0.97 7.63 -21.20
CA VAL A 71 -1.40 6.28 -20.79
C VAL A 71 -2.72 5.91 -21.45
N ILE A 72 -3.70 6.82 -21.45
CA ILE A 72 -5.00 6.62 -22.10
C ILE A 72 -4.82 6.33 -23.60
N ALA A 73 -4.09 7.18 -24.32
CA ALA A 73 -3.86 7.00 -25.75
C ALA A 73 -3.18 5.65 -26.06
N ARG A 74 -2.20 5.25 -25.24
CA ARG A 74 -1.55 3.94 -25.36
C ARG A 74 -2.56 2.81 -25.18
N LEU A 75 -3.41 2.86 -24.15
CA LEU A 75 -4.40 1.82 -23.87
C LEU A 75 -5.46 1.70 -24.98
N GLU A 76 -5.89 2.83 -25.56
CA GLU A 76 -6.80 2.84 -26.71
C GLU A 76 -6.16 2.19 -27.93
N GLU A 77 -4.89 2.49 -28.22
CA GLU A 77 -4.12 1.87 -29.31
C GLU A 77 -3.92 0.37 -29.10
N GLU A 78 -3.53 -0.04 -27.89
CA GLU A 78 -3.39 -1.46 -27.52
C GLU A 78 -4.73 -2.20 -27.66
N THR A 79 -5.84 -1.59 -27.23
CA THR A 79 -7.17 -2.19 -27.36
C THR A 79 -7.55 -2.37 -28.82
N LYS A 80 -7.27 -1.37 -29.66
CA LYS A 80 -7.50 -1.46 -31.11
C LYS A 80 -6.62 -2.53 -31.76
N ARG A 81 -5.35 -2.63 -31.38
CA ARG A 81 -4.41 -3.62 -31.91
C ARG A 81 -4.82 -5.05 -31.53
N ASP A 82 -5.13 -5.27 -30.26
CA ASP A 82 -5.29 -6.61 -29.70
C ASP A 82 -6.72 -7.15 -29.87
N TYR A 83 -7.71 -6.26 -29.88
CA TYR A 83 -9.13 -6.63 -29.96
C TYR A 83 -9.86 -6.07 -31.20
N GLY A 84 -9.23 -5.21 -32.01
CA GLY A 84 -9.85 -4.61 -33.19
C GLY A 84 -10.98 -3.63 -32.87
N ALA A 85 -11.07 -3.16 -31.62
CA ALA A 85 -12.14 -2.29 -31.14
C ALA A 85 -11.63 -0.86 -30.95
N ASP A 86 -12.31 0.10 -31.58
CA ASP A 86 -12.13 1.53 -31.28
C ASP A 86 -12.89 1.87 -29.99
N VAL A 87 -12.16 2.26 -28.96
CA VAL A 87 -12.69 2.63 -27.63
C VAL A 87 -12.29 4.05 -27.27
N GLU A 88 -13.12 4.71 -26.46
CA GLU A 88 -12.81 5.99 -25.84
C GLU A 88 -12.70 5.77 -24.33
N ILE A 89 -11.53 6.09 -23.77
CA ILE A 89 -11.26 5.95 -22.34
C ILE A 89 -11.26 7.34 -21.71
N THR A 90 -12.09 7.52 -20.68
CA THR A 90 -12.24 8.79 -19.97
C THR A 90 -11.99 8.65 -18.48
N ASP A 91 -11.53 9.72 -17.86
CA ASP A 91 -11.32 9.83 -16.40
C ASP A 91 -12.35 10.83 -15.82
N PRO A 92 -13.54 10.35 -15.43
CA PRO A 92 -14.60 11.21 -14.91
C PRO A 92 -14.16 11.85 -13.58
N LYS A 93 -14.20 13.19 -13.53
CA LYS A 93 -13.79 13.96 -12.34
C LYS A 93 -14.96 14.24 -11.39
N PRO A 94 -14.66 14.42 -10.09
CA PRO A 94 -15.62 14.90 -9.10
C PRO A 94 -16.36 16.15 -9.56
N GLN A 95 -17.69 16.14 -9.42
CA GLN A 95 -18.54 17.26 -9.81
C GLN A 95 -18.37 18.43 -8.84
N PRO A 96 -18.14 19.68 -9.33
CA PRO A 96 -17.96 20.83 -8.46
C PRO A 96 -19.16 21.06 -7.54
N GLY A 97 -18.90 21.20 -6.23
CA GLY A 97 -19.94 21.45 -5.23
C GLY A 97 -20.80 20.23 -4.87
N VAL A 98 -20.50 19.05 -5.41
CA VAL A 98 -21.19 17.80 -5.08
C VAL A 98 -20.39 17.04 -4.02
N LYS A 99 -21.09 16.43 -3.06
CA LYS A 99 -20.53 15.51 -2.07
C LYS A 99 -21.30 14.20 -2.07
N PHE A 100 -20.60 13.08 -2.02
CA PHE A 100 -21.23 11.77 -1.85
C PHE A 100 -21.40 11.44 -0.38
N GLY A 101 -22.53 10.83 -0.06
CA GLY A 101 -22.82 10.27 1.25
C GLY A 101 -23.76 9.09 1.08
N TYR A 102 -23.62 8.09 1.93
CA TYR A 102 -24.55 6.97 1.99
C TYR A 102 -24.99 6.74 3.42
N ALA A 103 -26.22 6.25 3.58
CA ALA A 103 -26.80 5.92 4.88
C ALA A 103 -27.43 4.53 4.80
N LEU A 104 -27.20 3.73 5.84
CA LEU A 104 -27.78 2.40 5.96
C LEU A 104 -28.85 2.40 7.04
N ASN A 105 -30.07 2.02 6.65
CA ASN A 105 -31.13 1.82 7.62
C ASN A 105 -30.98 0.45 8.30
N LEU A 106 -30.46 0.46 9.53
CA LEU A 106 -30.22 -0.78 10.30
C LEU A 106 -31.51 -1.45 10.78
N SER A 107 -32.65 -0.76 10.82
CA SER A 107 -33.93 -1.33 11.26
C SER A 107 -34.50 -2.37 10.29
N ILE A 108 -34.11 -2.28 9.01
CA ILE A 108 -34.54 -3.20 7.94
C ILE A 108 -33.44 -4.18 7.54
N CYS A 109 -32.22 -4.03 8.08
CA CYS A 109 -31.12 -4.93 7.76
C CYS A 109 -31.38 -6.30 8.39
N VAL A 110 -31.56 -7.31 7.53
CA VAL A 110 -31.85 -8.68 7.97
C VAL A 110 -30.61 -9.57 8.08
N GLY A 111 -29.41 -9.05 7.83
CA GLY A 111 -28.18 -9.85 7.90
C GLY A 111 -27.95 -10.79 6.72
N CYS A 112 -28.64 -10.62 5.59
CA CYS A 112 -28.54 -11.56 4.45
C CYS A 112 -27.20 -11.52 3.69
N ARG A 113 -26.30 -10.57 3.99
CA ARG A 113 -24.99 -10.35 3.36
C ARG A 113 -24.98 -10.17 1.82
N LYS A 114 -26.14 -9.98 1.18
CA LYS A 114 -26.21 -9.70 -0.27
C LYS A 114 -25.48 -8.41 -0.68
N CYS A 115 -25.39 -7.42 0.20
CA CYS A 115 -24.59 -6.21 -0.02
C CYS A 115 -23.09 -6.55 -0.15
N ALA A 116 -22.56 -7.43 0.71
CA ALA A 116 -21.20 -7.90 0.63
C ALA A 116 -21.00 -8.70 -0.67
N GLU A 117 -21.88 -9.65 -0.99
CA GLU A 117 -21.80 -10.43 -2.24
C GLU A 117 -21.76 -9.55 -3.49
N ALA A 118 -22.67 -8.56 -3.58
CA ALA A 118 -22.69 -7.61 -4.68
C ALA A 118 -21.36 -6.83 -4.78
N CYS A 119 -20.81 -6.37 -3.65
CA CYS A 119 -19.52 -5.69 -3.62
C CYS A 119 -18.38 -6.57 -4.13
N HIS A 120 -18.35 -7.87 -3.78
CA HIS A 120 -17.31 -8.79 -4.28
C HIS A 120 -17.41 -8.99 -5.78
N LYS A 121 -18.63 -9.10 -6.31
CA LYS A 121 -18.86 -9.27 -7.75
C LYS A 121 -18.46 -8.02 -8.53
N GLU A 122 -18.84 -6.84 -8.04
CA GLU A 122 -18.57 -5.57 -8.71
C GLU A 122 -17.08 -5.21 -8.68
N ASN A 123 -16.42 -5.41 -7.53
CA ASN A 123 -15.03 -4.99 -7.31
C ASN A 123 -14.00 -6.10 -7.51
N ASN A 124 -14.39 -7.21 -8.16
CA ASN A 124 -13.49 -8.32 -8.52
C ASN A 124 -12.63 -8.83 -7.36
N HIS A 125 -13.23 -9.02 -6.18
CA HIS A 125 -12.50 -9.46 -5.00
C HIS A 125 -11.83 -10.82 -5.20
N ASP A 126 -10.60 -10.94 -4.69
CA ASP A 126 -9.88 -12.21 -4.63
C ASP A 126 -10.58 -13.19 -3.68
N ARG A 127 -11.12 -14.28 -4.25
CA ARG A 127 -11.90 -15.28 -3.50
C ARG A 127 -11.04 -16.09 -2.50
N PRO A 128 -9.80 -16.53 -2.83
CA PRO A 128 -8.92 -17.23 -1.91
C PRO A 128 -8.55 -16.44 -0.65
N SER A 129 -8.36 -15.12 -0.75
CA SER A 129 -7.97 -14.29 0.40
C SER A 129 -9.05 -14.18 1.48
N GLY A 130 -10.31 -14.49 1.15
CA GLY A 130 -11.44 -14.23 2.04
C GLY A 130 -11.65 -12.75 2.37
N ASN A 131 -11.01 -11.84 1.62
CA ASN A 131 -11.10 -10.41 1.87
C ASN A 131 -12.46 -9.85 1.45
N SER A 132 -13.06 -9.02 2.30
CA SER A 132 -14.33 -8.34 2.03
C SER A 132 -14.25 -6.89 2.49
N TYR A 133 -14.69 -5.96 1.65
CA TYR A 133 -14.81 -4.54 1.99
C TYR A 133 -15.99 -4.27 2.93
N ILE A 134 -16.98 -5.17 2.95
CA ILE A 134 -18.17 -5.06 3.80
C ILE A 134 -18.19 -6.24 4.76
N ARG A 135 -18.16 -5.97 6.06
CA ARG A 135 -18.35 -6.98 7.12
C ARG A 135 -19.67 -6.73 7.83
N VAL A 136 -20.57 -7.71 7.80
CA VAL A 136 -21.89 -7.60 8.43
C VAL A 136 -21.84 -8.24 9.80
N PHE A 137 -21.83 -7.42 10.84
CA PHE A 137 -21.84 -7.88 12.23
C PHE A 137 -23.26 -8.21 12.66
N GLU A 138 -23.45 -9.41 13.21
CA GLU A 138 -24.61 -9.75 14.03
C GLU A 138 -24.35 -9.32 15.47
N MET A 139 -25.28 -8.55 16.02
CA MET A 139 -25.14 -7.85 17.29
C MET A 139 -26.37 -8.12 18.17
N GLN A 140 -26.19 -8.13 19.49
CA GLN A 140 -27.31 -8.24 20.43
C GLN A 140 -28.14 -6.95 20.43
N LYS A 141 -29.46 -7.04 20.32
CA LYS A 141 -30.33 -5.86 20.45
C LYS A 141 -30.10 -5.16 21.79
N GLY A 142 -29.98 -3.83 21.75
CA GLY A 142 -29.80 -2.98 22.93
C GLY A 142 -28.35 -2.65 23.29
N ALA A 143 -27.35 -3.16 22.54
CA ALA A 143 -25.94 -2.81 22.75
C ALA A 143 -25.18 -2.69 21.42
N ILE A 144 -24.31 -1.69 21.31
CA ILE A 144 -23.29 -1.60 20.26
C ILE A 144 -21.97 -2.05 20.87
N ASP A 145 -21.68 -3.34 20.73
CA ASP A 145 -20.46 -3.97 21.26
C ASP A 145 -19.81 -4.83 20.17
N PHE A 146 -18.82 -4.27 19.47
CA PHE A 146 -18.14 -4.94 18.35
C PHE A 146 -17.27 -6.11 18.80
N GLU A 147 -16.84 -6.16 20.06
CA GLU A 147 -16.07 -7.30 20.59
C GLU A 147 -16.93 -8.55 20.68
N LYS A 148 -18.24 -8.38 20.95
CA LYS A 148 -19.22 -9.46 20.98
C LYS A 148 -19.94 -9.69 19.64
N GLY A 149 -19.64 -8.87 18.63
CA GLY A 149 -20.24 -8.97 17.31
C GLY A 149 -19.74 -10.20 16.54
N ASN A 150 -20.65 -10.91 15.87
CA ASN A 150 -20.30 -12.08 15.06
C ASN A 150 -20.42 -11.76 13.57
N VAL A 151 -19.34 -11.94 12.81
CA VAL A 151 -19.35 -11.80 11.34
C VAL A 151 -19.53 -13.13 10.61
N ASN A 152 -19.43 -14.26 11.32
CA ASN A 152 -19.40 -15.62 10.77
C ASN A 152 -20.64 -16.46 11.13
N TYR A 153 -21.79 -15.83 11.42
CA TYR A 153 -23.05 -16.55 11.66
C TYR A 153 -23.49 -17.35 10.41
N THR A 154 -23.94 -18.58 10.63
CA THR A 154 -24.36 -19.55 9.61
C THR A 154 -25.81 -20.02 9.76
N HIS A 155 -26.49 -19.60 10.83
CA HIS A 155 -27.91 -19.90 11.02
C HIS A 155 -28.79 -19.03 10.12
N PRO A 156 -30.07 -19.40 9.93
CA PRO A 156 -31.03 -18.55 9.23
C PRO A 156 -31.17 -17.17 9.87
N VAL A 157 -31.30 -16.14 9.03
CA VAL A 157 -31.47 -14.74 9.44
C VAL A 157 -32.77 -14.18 8.87
N PRO A 158 -33.44 -13.23 9.54
CA PRO A 158 -33.01 -12.54 10.77
C PRO A 158 -33.27 -13.34 12.06
N HIS A 159 -32.41 -13.20 13.06
CA HIS A 159 -32.65 -13.75 14.40
C HIS A 159 -33.44 -12.76 15.29
N PRO A 160 -34.47 -13.18 16.04
CA PRO A 160 -35.35 -12.28 16.82
C PRO A 160 -34.62 -11.35 17.79
N ASP A 161 -33.60 -11.84 18.49
CA ASP A 161 -32.87 -11.08 19.51
C ASP A 161 -31.66 -10.30 18.97
N LYS A 162 -31.46 -10.31 17.64
CA LYS A 162 -30.28 -9.73 17.00
C LYS A 162 -30.64 -8.58 16.07
N TYR A 163 -29.69 -7.69 15.85
CA TYR A 163 -29.71 -6.74 14.74
C TYR A 163 -28.39 -6.84 13.97
N TYR A 164 -28.39 -6.35 12.74
CA TYR A 164 -27.27 -6.51 11.83
C TYR A 164 -26.69 -5.15 11.43
N MET A 165 -25.36 -5.02 11.51
CA MET A 165 -24.64 -3.79 11.21
C MET A 165 -23.55 -4.06 10.16
N PRO A 166 -23.80 -3.70 8.89
CA PRO A 166 -22.77 -3.66 7.87
C PRO A 166 -21.75 -2.56 8.18
N VAL A 167 -20.47 -2.93 8.21
CA VAL A 167 -19.33 -2.03 8.39
C VAL A 167 -18.43 -2.14 7.16
N GLN A 168 -18.14 -0.98 6.58
CA GLN A 168 -17.31 -0.78 5.40
C GLN A 168 -16.49 0.51 5.56
N CYS A 169 -15.67 0.88 4.57
CA CYS A 169 -15.04 2.20 4.54
C CYS A 169 -16.11 3.29 4.71
N GLN A 170 -15.89 4.20 5.65
CA GLN A 170 -16.84 5.28 5.97
C GLN A 170 -16.58 6.55 5.19
N GLN A 171 -15.55 6.59 4.35
CA GLN A 171 -15.21 7.76 3.54
C GLN A 171 -15.06 9.02 4.41
N CYS A 172 -14.23 8.88 5.45
CA CYS A 172 -14.15 9.84 6.54
C CYS A 172 -13.74 11.24 6.06
N ASP A 173 -14.31 12.27 6.67
CA ASP A 173 -13.96 13.64 6.31
C ASP A 173 -12.51 14.01 6.67
N TRP A 174 -12.00 13.43 7.77
CA TRP A 174 -10.63 13.53 8.25
C TRP A 174 -10.00 12.14 8.29
N PRO A 175 -9.63 11.57 7.13
CA PRO A 175 -9.22 10.18 7.03
C PRO A 175 -7.80 9.97 7.61
N PRO A 176 -7.64 9.24 8.73
CA PRO A 176 -6.31 8.97 9.27
C PRO A 176 -5.50 8.05 8.34
N CYS A 177 -6.17 7.19 7.56
CA CYS A 177 -5.53 6.29 6.60
C CYS A 177 -4.77 7.04 5.50
N VAL A 178 -5.25 8.21 5.07
CA VAL A 178 -4.57 9.05 4.07
C VAL A 178 -3.31 9.65 4.67
N ASN A 179 -3.41 10.24 5.86
CA ASN A 179 -2.29 10.95 6.51
C ASN A 179 -1.09 10.04 6.85
N VAL A 180 -1.32 8.74 7.03
CA VAL A 180 -0.27 7.79 7.43
C VAL A 180 0.34 7.04 6.25
N CYS A 181 -0.15 7.22 5.03
CA CYS A 181 0.35 6.51 3.86
C CYS A 181 1.72 7.07 3.45
N PRO A 182 2.83 6.32 3.60
CA PRO A 182 4.18 6.86 3.40
C PRO A 182 4.54 7.10 1.92
N VAL A 183 3.69 6.64 1.00
CA VAL A 183 3.90 6.68 -0.45
C VAL A 183 2.75 7.37 -1.18
N ASP A 184 1.85 8.03 -0.44
CA ASP A 184 0.72 8.78 -1.00
C ASP A 184 -0.19 7.93 -1.94
N ALA A 185 -0.32 6.63 -1.65
CA ALA A 185 -1.19 5.72 -2.42
C ALA A 185 -2.70 5.89 -2.11
N THR A 186 -3.04 6.74 -1.15
CA THR A 186 -4.40 7.02 -0.71
C THR A 186 -4.56 8.53 -0.60
N TRP A 187 -5.64 9.09 -1.13
CA TRP A 187 -5.95 10.53 -1.09
C TRP A 187 -7.45 10.74 -0.84
N LYS A 188 -7.87 11.98 -0.62
CA LYS A 188 -9.29 12.34 -0.52
C LYS A 188 -9.68 13.23 -1.70
N GLU A 189 -10.73 12.85 -2.40
CA GLU A 189 -11.26 13.59 -3.54
C GLU A 189 -12.13 14.80 -3.12
N PRO A 190 -12.28 15.81 -4.00
CA PRO A 190 -13.16 16.95 -3.78
C PRO A 190 -14.62 16.60 -3.49
N ASP A 191 -15.12 15.42 -3.87
CA ASP A 191 -16.49 14.97 -3.59
C ASP A 191 -16.62 14.17 -2.27
N GLY A 192 -15.53 13.98 -1.53
CA GLY A 192 -15.54 13.33 -0.22
C GLY A 192 -15.16 11.85 -0.22
N ILE A 193 -14.93 11.24 -1.39
CA ILE A 193 -14.44 9.86 -1.48
C ILE A 193 -12.95 9.80 -1.07
N VAL A 194 -12.56 8.73 -0.39
CA VAL A 194 -11.23 8.39 0.13
C VAL A 194 -10.79 7.03 -0.42
#